data_AF-E2BDD8-F1
#
_entry.id   AF-E2BDD8-F1
#
_cell.length_a   1.000
_cell.length_b   1.000
_cell.length_c   1.000
_cell.angle_alpha   90.00
_cell.angle_beta   90.00
_cell.angle_gamma   90.00
#
_symmetry.space_group_name_H-M   'P 1'
#
loop_
_entity.id
_entity.type
_entity.pdbx_description
1 polymer ?
#
loop_
_entity_poly.entity_id
_entity_poly.type
_entity_poly.pdbx_seq_one_letter_code
_entity_poly.pdbx_strand_id
1 'polypeptide(L)' 'FFQNAYMKYKEHRVFVMYTYFKPNLMITDLDLIRIVLMKEFKSFHDRGWYSNEKIDPMSGQLFLLSGKKWRNLRIQ' A
#
# COMPACT_ATOMS: atom_id res chain seq x y z
N PHE A 1 2.69 -6.59 15.82
CA PHE A 1 1.31 -6.06 15.71
C PHE A 1 0.55 -6.72 14.56
N PHE A 2 0.95 -6.48 13.29
CA PHE A 2 0.30 -7.05 12.11
C PHE A 2 0.17 -8.57 12.13
N GLN A 3 1.21 -9.30 12.56
CA GLN A 3 1.18 -10.75 12.67
C GLN A 3 0.10 -11.26 13.65
N ASN A 4 -0.03 -10.62 14.82
CA ASN A 4 -1.03 -11.01 15.81
C ASN A 4 -2.45 -10.73 15.30
N ALA A 5 -2.66 -9.61 14.61
CA ALA A 5 -3.94 -9.30 13.97
C ALA A 5 -4.27 -10.31 12.86
N TYR A 6 -3.29 -10.65 12.02
CA TYR A 6 -3.43 -11.69 11.00
C TYR A 6 -3.83 -13.03 11.62
N MET A 7 -3.10 -13.51 12.63
CA MET A 7 -3.41 -14.79 13.29
C MET A 7 -4.81 -14.81 13.92
N LYS A 8 -5.28 -13.66 14.44
CA LYS A 8 -6.61 -13.51 15.03
C LYS A 8 -7.74 -13.50 14.00
N TYR A 9 -7.52 -12.89 12.83
CA TYR A 9 -8.55 -12.71 11.80
C TYR A 9 -8.30 -13.51 10.53
N LYS A 10 -7.39 -14.50 10.55
CA LYS A 10 -7.01 -15.32 9.38
C LYS A 10 -8.18 -16.04 8.71
N GLU A 11 -9.26 -16.29 9.45
CA GLU A 11 -10.47 -16.96 8.95
C GLU A 11 -11.35 -16.04 8.10
N HIS A 12 -11.20 -14.72 8.26
CA HIS A 12 -11.91 -13.73 7.46
C HIS A 12 -11.07 -13.40 6.24
N ARG A 13 -11.71 -13.30 5.06
CA ARG A 13 -11.04 -13.03 3.77
C ARG A 13 -10.40 -11.63 3.70
N VAL A 14 -10.98 -10.68 4.44
CA VAL A 14 -10.55 -9.28 4.51
C VAL A 14 -10.92 -8.75 5.90
N PHE A 15 -10.05 -7.92 6.48
CA PHE A 15 -10.37 -7.16 7.69
C PHE A 15 -9.78 -5.75 7.62
N VAL A 16 -10.35 -4.83 8.40
CA VAL A 16 -9.85 -3.45 8.50
C VAL A 16 -9.06 -3.31 9.80
N MET A 17 -7.93 -2.61 9.71
CA MET A 17 -7.12 -2.28 10.87
C MET A 17 -6.70 -0.81 10.81
N TYR A 18 -6.90 -0.11 11.92
CA TYR A 18 -6.46 1.27 12.04
C TYR A 18 -4.97 1.31 12.39
N THR A 19 -4.18 2.01 11.57
CA THR A 19 -2.79 2.35 11.89
C THR A 19 -2.75 3.85 12.13
N TYR A 20 -2.40 4.27 13.35
CA TYR A 20 -2.53 5.64 13.85
C TYR A 20 -3.98 6.16 13.73
N PHE A 21 -4.27 6.92 12.68
CA PHE A 21 -5.60 7.50 12.40
C PHE A 21 -6.11 7.13 11.01
N LYS A 22 -5.42 6.20 10.33
CA LYS A 22 -5.77 5.78 8.97
C LYS A 22 -6.30 4.34 8.98
N PRO A 23 -7.51 4.09 8.44
CA PRO A 23 -7.96 2.72 8.21
C PRO A 23 -7.12 2.07 7.11
N ASN A 24 -6.61 0.88 7.36
CA ASN A 24 -5.89 0.06 6.39
C ASN A 24 -6.65 -1.22 6.15
N LEU A 25 -6.83 -1.57 4.88
CA LEU A 25 -7.46 -2.81 4.48
C LEU A 25 -6.41 -3.92 4.45
N MET A 26 -6.62 -4.97 5.25
CA MET A 26 -5.77 -6.15 5.30
C MET A 26 -6.47 -7.28 4.56
N ILE A 27 -5.83 -7.80 3.52
CA ILE A 27 -6.33 -8.89 2.69
C ILE A 27 -5.58 -10.16 3.10
N THR A 28 -6.32 -11.22 3.42
CA THR A 28 -5.77 -12.52 3.82
C THR A 28 -6.00 -13.60 2.75
N ASP A 29 -6.98 -13.38 1.87
CA ASP A 29 -7.32 -14.27 0.77
C ASP A 29 -6.34 -14.13 -0.40
N LEU A 30 -5.77 -15.26 -0.84
CA LEU A 30 -4.79 -15.35 -1.92
C LEU A 30 -5.34 -14.88 -3.27
N ASP A 31 -6.60 -15.15 -3.59
CA ASP A 31 -7.21 -14.73 -4.85
C ASP A 31 -7.41 -13.22 -4.87
N LEU A 32 -7.82 -12.63 -3.74
CA LEU A 32 -7.93 -11.18 -3.61
C LEU A 32 -6.56 -10.49 -3.66
N ILE A 33 -5.55 -11.04 -2.98
CA ILE A 33 -4.17 -10.55 -3.06
C ILE A 33 -3.70 -10.57 -4.52
N ARG A 34 -3.95 -11.66 -5.25
CA ARG A 34 -3.60 -11.78 -6.66
C ARG A 34 -4.31 -10.75 -7.52
N ILE A 35 -5.60 -10.51 -7.30
CA ILE A 35 -6.36 -9.50 -8.05
C ILE A 35 -5.77 -8.10 -7.80
N VAL A 36 -5.52 -7.74 -6.54
CA VAL A 36 -5.00 -6.42 -6.17
C VAL A 36 -3.59 -6.19 -6.71
N LEU A 37 -2.71 -7.19 -6.60
CA LEU A 37 -1.31 -7.07 -7.01
C LEU A 37 -1.09 -7.25 -8.52
N MET A 38 -1.98 -7.95 -9.23
CA MET A 38 -1.84 -8.21 -10.67
C MET A 38 -2.82 -7.40 -11.52
N LYS A 39 -4.14 -7.64 -11.35
CA LYS A 39 -5.17 -7.05 -12.21
C LYS A 39 -5.32 -5.56 -11.93
N GLU A 40 -5.44 -5.20 -10.65
CA GLU A 40 -5.73 -3.84 -10.21
C GLU A 40 -4.47 -3.07 -9.77
N PHE A 41 -3.28 -3.53 -10.16
CA PHE A 41 -2.02 -2.87 -9.79
C PHE A 41 -2.01 -1.38 -10.19
N LYS A 42 -2.63 -1.02 -11.32
CA LYS A 42 -2.75 0.38 -11.75
C LYS A 42 -3.49 1.25 -10.74
N SER A 43 -4.43 0.70 -9.98
CA SER A 43 -5.21 1.41 -8.97
C SER A 43 -4.55 1.34 -7.58
N PHE A 44 -3.84 0.25 -7.27
CA PHE A 44 -3.23 -0.02 -5.95
C PHE A 44 -1.69 0.13 -5.91
N HIS A 45 -1.09 0.82 -6.87
CA HIS A 45 0.37 1.02 -6.91
C HIS A 45 0.91 1.97 -5.84
N ASP A 46 0.04 2.79 -5.24
CA ASP A 46 0.43 3.76 -4.21
C ASP A 46 0.74 3.06 -2.88
N ARG A 47 1.92 3.34 -2.33
CA ARG A 47 2.43 2.68 -1.11
C ARG A 47 1.97 3.32 0.20
N GLY A 48 1.00 4.24 0.15
CA GLY A 48 0.37 4.84 1.33
C GLY A 48 1.24 5.83 2.14
N TRP A 49 2.52 5.99 1.80
CA TRP A 49 3.39 6.99 2.41
C TRP A 49 3.18 8.38 1.80
N TYR A 50 3.13 9.38 2.68
CA TYR A 50 3.05 10.78 2.30
C TYR A 50 4.43 11.25 1.88
N SER A 51 4.60 11.61 0.61
CA SER A 51 5.81 12.25 0.08
C SER A 51 5.56 13.75 -0.09
N ASN A 52 6.39 14.59 0.50
CA ASN A 52 6.33 16.04 0.31
C ASN A 52 7.70 16.60 -0.05
N GLU A 53 7.99 16.57 -1.35
CA GLU A 53 9.26 17.05 -1.92
C GLU A 53 9.57 18.52 -1.59
N LYS A 54 8.57 19.35 -1.26
CA LYS A 54 8.78 20.78 -0.95
C LYS A 54 9.30 21.04 0.45
N ILE A 55 8.97 20.16 1.40
CA ILE A 55 9.38 20.29 2.81
C ILE A 55 10.51 19.30 3.12
N ASP A 56 10.51 18.13 2.47
CA ASP A 56 11.54 17.12 2.58
C ASP A 56 11.99 16.63 1.19
N PRO A 57 13.12 17.14 0.66
CA PRO A 57 13.69 16.71 -0.61
C PRO A 57 14.02 15.21 -0.66
N MET A 58 14.28 14.57 0.48
CA MET A 58 14.59 13.13 0.54
C MET A 58 13.35 12.25 0.34
N SER A 59 12.14 12.82 0.53
CA SER A 59 10.89 12.12 0.22
C SER A 59 10.64 11.92 -1.28
N GLY A 60 11.47 12.53 -2.14
CA GLY A 60 11.47 12.36 -3.60
C GLY A 60 12.13 11.07 -4.10
N GLN A 61 12.39 10.09 -3.23
CA GLN A 61 12.94 8.79 -3.63
C GLN A 61 11.87 7.91 -4.29
N LEU A 62 12.30 7.07 -5.25
CA LEU A 62 11.44 6.13 -6.00
C LEU A 62 10.61 5.18 -5.10
N PHE A 63 11.01 5.02 -3.84
CA PHE A 63 10.30 4.21 -2.87
C PHE A 63 9.05 4.90 -2.29
N LEU A 64 9.14 6.22 -2.05
CA LEU A 64 8.14 7.02 -1.35
C LEU A 64 7.24 7.81 -2.30
N LEU A 65 7.68 8.01 -3.54
CA LEU A 65 6.88 8.68 -4.56
C LEU A 65 5.64 7.86 -4.95
N SER A 66 4.51 8.56 -5.05
CA SER A 66 3.23 8.01 -5.49
C SER A 66 2.81 8.59 -6.85
N GLY A 67 1.91 7.89 -7.55
CA GLY A 67 1.26 8.36 -8.76
C GLY A 67 2.15 8.59 -10.00
N LYS A 68 1.81 9.62 -10.80
CA LYS A 68 2.41 9.91 -12.12
C LYS A 68 3.93 10.11 -12.08
N LYS A 69 4.47 10.71 -10.99
CA LYS A 69 5.91 10.93 -10.84
C LYS A 69 6.68 9.62 -10.71
N TRP A 70 6.19 8.69 -9.89
CA TRP A 70 6.75 7.35 -9.77
C TRP A 70 6.71 6.60 -11.10
N ARG A 71 5.60 6.71 -11.85
CA ARG A 71 5.48 6.08 -13.17
C ARG A 71 6.52 6.62 -14.16
N ASN A 72 6.75 7.93 -14.18
CA ASN A 72 7.72 8.55 -15.07
C ASN A 72 9.16 8.11 -14.75
N LEU A 73 9.53 8.05 -13.47
CA LEU A 73 10.86 7.61 -13.04
C LEU A 73 11.12 6.11 -13.23
N ARG A 74 10.08 5.29 -13.42
CA ARG A 74 10.20 3.85 -13.73
C ARG A 74 10.33 3.55 -15.22
N ILE A 75 9.96 4.49 -16.09
CA ILE A 75 9.97 4.32 -17.55
C ILE A 75 11.22 4.95 -18.17
N GLN A 76 11.85 5.89 -17.47
CA GLN A 76 13.16 6.43 -17.80
C GLN A 76 14.27 5.44 -17.45
#